data_AF-D0RM35-F1
#
_entry.id   AF-D0RM35-F1
#
_cell.length_a   1.000
_cell.length_b   1.000
_cell.length_c   1.000
_cell.angle_alpha   90.00
_cell.angle_beta   90.00
_cell.angle_gamma   90.00
#
_symmetry.space_group_name_H-M   'P 1'
#
loop_
_entity.id
_entity.type
_entity.pdbx_description
1 polymer ?
#
loop_
_entity_poly.entity_id
_entity_poly.type
_entity_poly.pdbx_seq_one_letter_code
_entity_poly.pdbx_strand_id
1 'polypeptide(L)'
;MNAAASEDITLGGTDANERAPHLAQIGSGGMLAVWEGSSSGGDFMEGGDRTMYAQVLDASSGKAISDKVTVDKSVVGNRYQALKTYPDGSVAYLSKGKTGSSLQVVRFFGC
;
A
#
# COMPACT_ATOMS: atom_id res chain seq x y z
N MET A 1 17.76 -15.17 -14.44
CA MET A 1 16.83 -14.97 -13.31
C MET A 1 15.71 -15.97 -13.48
N ASN A 2 15.52 -16.89 -12.54
CA ASN A 2 14.33 -17.76 -12.53
C ASN A 2 13.24 -16.99 -11.78
N ALA A 3 12.11 -16.71 -12.44
CA ALA A 3 11.00 -15.93 -11.89
C ALA A 3 9.75 -16.82 -11.75
N ALA A 4 9.85 -17.85 -10.91
CA ALA A 4 8.72 -18.71 -10.58
C ALA A 4 8.10 -18.24 -9.25
N ALA A 5 6.77 -18.21 -9.19
CA ALA A 5 6.07 -18.06 -7.93
C ALA A 5 6.34 -19.28 -7.04
N SER A 6 6.59 -19.05 -5.75
CA SER A 6 6.80 -20.13 -4.77
C SER A 6 5.59 -20.32 -3.87
N GLU A 7 5.00 -19.23 -3.37
CA GLU A 7 3.92 -19.25 -2.39
C GLU A 7 2.96 -18.08 -2.63
N ASP A 8 1.70 -18.28 -2.26
CA ASP A 8 0.71 -17.20 -2.23
C ASP A 8 0.82 -16.40 -0.91
N ILE A 9 0.62 -15.09 -1.02
CA ILE A 9 0.40 -14.22 0.14
C ILE A 9 -1.00 -13.60 0.05
N THR A 10 -1.66 -13.47 1.19
CA THR A 10 -2.96 -12.80 1.27
C THR A 10 -2.78 -11.41 1.86
N LEU A 11 -3.14 -10.39 1.07
CA LEU A 11 -3.32 -9.01 1.54
C LEU A 11 -4.82 -8.70 1.58
N GLY A 12 -5.28 -8.09 2.68
CA GLY A 12 -6.70 -7.77 2.84
C GLY A 12 -7.57 -9.03 3.02
N GLY A 13 -8.68 -9.12 2.29
CA GLY A 13 -9.58 -10.27 2.28
C GLY A 13 -10.85 -10.11 3.11
N THR A 14 -11.12 -8.89 3.58
CA THR A 14 -12.35 -8.55 4.29
C THR A 14 -13.31 -7.73 3.44
N ASP A 15 -12.78 -6.99 2.46
CA ASP A 15 -13.56 -6.11 1.60
C ASP A 15 -14.00 -6.81 0.30
N ALA A 16 -15.14 -6.41 -0.25
CA ALA A 16 -15.69 -6.98 -1.49
C ALA A 16 -14.84 -6.65 -2.72
N ASN A 17 -14.03 -5.59 -2.64
CA ASN A 17 -13.09 -5.17 -3.68
C ASN A 17 -11.77 -4.73 -3.06
N GLU A 18 -10.75 -5.58 -3.15
CA GLU A 18 -9.37 -5.31 -2.76
C GLU A 18 -8.52 -5.24 -4.04
N ARG A 19 -7.74 -4.16 -4.21
CA ARG A 19 -7.12 -3.84 -5.51
C ARG A 19 -5.87 -2.99 -5.40
N ALA A 20 -5.19 -2.88 -6.54
CA ALA A 20 -3.99 -2.06 -6.72
C ALA A 20 -2.94 -2.27 -5.60
N PRO A 21 -2.46 -3.51 -5.38
CA PRO A 21 -1.40 -3.74 -4.42
C PRO A 21 -0.08 -3.16 -4.93
N HIS A 22 0.66 -2.51 -4.04
CA HIS A 22 1.98 -1.94 -4.25
C HIS A 22 2.94 -2.46 -3.18
N LEU A 23 4.18 -2.72 -3.57
CA LEU A 23 5.23 -3.22 -2.67
C LEU A 23 6.45 -2.30 -2.70
N ALA A 24 7.09 -2.10 -1.55
CA ALA A 24 8.39 -1.46 -1.43
C ALA A 24 9.19 -2.02 -0.26
N GLN A 25 10.52 -2.00 -0.36
CA GLN A 25 11.37 -2.33 0.79
C GLN A 25 11.21 -1.26 1.88
N ILE A 26 11.06 -1.67 3.14
CA ILE A 26 10.98 -0.80 4.32
C ILE A 26 11.91 -1.35 5.42
N GLY A 27 12.68 -0.48 6.05
CA GLY A 27 13.68 -0.87 7.06
C GLY A 27 14.73 -1.85 6.53
N SER A 28 15.29 -2.66 7.42
CA SER A 28 16.40 -3.59 7.13
C SER A 28 15.98 -4.95 6.56
N GLY A 29 14.68 -5.24 6.51
CA GLY A 29 14.17 -6.55 6.04
C GLY A 29 12.66 -6.60 5.84
N GLY A 30 11.98 -5.47 5.92
CA GLY A 30 10.53 -5.39 5.72
C GLY A 30 10.17 -5.15 4.25
N MET A 31 9.01 -5.65 3.88
CA MET A 31 8.32 -5.35 2.64
C MET A 31 7.00 -4.65 3.00
N LEU A 32 6.93 -3.35 2.74
CA LEU A 32 5.70 -2.59 2.87
C LEU A 32 4.76 -2.99 1.73
N ALA A 33 3.58 -3.51 2.08
CA ALA A 33 2.45 -3.67 1.19
C ALA A 33 1.43 -2.56 1.41
N VAL A 34 0.94 -1.97 0.33
CA VAL A 34 -0.09 -0.92 0.33
C VAL A 34 -1.15 -1.28 -0.70
N TRP A 35 -2.43 -1.16 -0.36
CA TRP A 35 -3.52 -1.49 -1.28
C TRP A 35 -4.80 -0.70 -0.96
N GLU A 36 -5.76 -0.71 -1.87
CA GLU A 36 -7.10 -0.15 -1.67
C GLU A 36 -8.11 -1.28 -1.39
N GLY A 37 -8.99 -1.11 -0.41
CA GLY A 37 -10.17 -1.95 -0.22
C GLY A 37 -11.48 -1.14 -0.16
N SER A 38 -12.58 -1.76 -0.57
CA SER A 38 -13.93 -1.19 -0.48
C SER A 38 -14.96 -2.28 -0.17
N SER A 39 -15.89 -1.96 0.72
CA SER A 39 -17.06 -2.81 0.99
C SER A 39 -18.03 -2.87 -0.20
N SER A 40 -17.91 -1.95 -1.16
CA SER A 40 -18.67 -1.97 -2.42
C SER A 40 -17.93 -2.75 -3.51
N GLY A 41 -18.67 -3.42 -4.38
CA GLY A 41 -18.12 -4.15 -5.52
C GLY A 41 -18.05 -3.31 -6.81
N GLY A 42 -17.43 -3.87 -7.85
CA GLY A 42 -17.41 -3.30 -9.20
C GLY A 42 -16.31 -2.28 -9.47
N ASP A 43 -16.35 -1.66 -10.65
CA ASP A 43 -15.36 -0.66 -11.05
C ASP A 43 -15.63 0.69 -10.39
N PHE A 44 -14.60 1.26 -9.78
CA PHE A 44 -14.66 2.57 -9.14
C PHE A 44 -13.93 3.63 -9.95
N MET A 45 -14.50 4.84 -10.00
CA MET A 45 -13.79 6.05 -10.39
C MET A 45 -12.81 6.50 -9.29
N GLU A 46 -11.85 7.37 -9.62
CA GLU A 46 -10.98 8.01 -8.63
C GLU A 46 -11.83 8.73 -7.56
N GLY A 47 -11.47 8.57 -6.28
CA GLY A 47 -12.22 9.19 -5.17
C GLY A 47 -13.51 8.48 -4.75
N GLY A 48 -13.78 7.26 -5.24
CA GLY A 48 -14.83 6.40 -4.68
C GLY A 48 -14.59 6.03 -3.21
N ASP A 49 -15.58 5.42 -2.56
CA ASP A 49 -15.49 5.00 -1.15
C ASP A 49 -14.53 3.81 -0.98
N ARG A 50 -13.24 4.13 -1.00
CA ARG A 50 -12.12 3.22 -0.86
C ARG A 50 -11.30 3.62 0.35
N THR A 51 -10.81 2.60 1.04
CA THR A 51 -9.89 2.75 2.16
C THR A 51 -8.52 2.26 1.73
N MET A 52 -7.50 3.09 1.97
CA MET A 52 -6.11 2.68 1.78
C MET A 52 -5.66 1.91 3.02
N TYR A 53 -5.03 0.76 2.82
CA TYR A 53 -4.42 -0.04 3.87
C TYR A 53 -2.93 -0.17 3.65
N ALA A 54 -2.20 -0.39 4.74
CA ALA A 54 -0.79 -0.75 4.69
C ALA A 54 -0.47 -1.87 5.69
N GLN A 55 0.53 -2.68 5.38
CA GLN A 55 1.03 -3.73 6.25
C GLN A 55 2.50 -3.99 5.93
N VAL A 56 3.30 -4.30 6.95
CA VAL A 56 4.68 -4.75 6.77
C VAL A 56 4.71 -6.27 6.80
N LEU A 57 5.31 -6.85 5.76
CA LEU A 57 5.61 -8.27 5.63
C LEU A 57 7.12 -8.48 5.79
N ASP A 58 7.52 -9.68 6.18
CA ASP A 58 8.90 -10.13 6.08
C ASP A 58 9.29 -10.25 4.60
N ALA A 59 10.38 -9.59 4.19
CA ALA A 59 10.76 -9.53 2.77
C ALA A 59 11.23 -10.88 2.20
N SER A 60 11.60 -11.84 3.05
CA SER A 60 12.08 -13.16 2.61
C SER A 60 10.95 -14.18 2.43
N SER A 61 9.95 -14.12 3.32
CA SER A 61 8.88 -15.12 3.41
C SER A 61 7.51 -14.59 3.02
N GLY A 62 7.33 -13.28 2.90
CA GLY A 62 6.05 -12.63 2.64
C GLY A 62 5.06 -12.70 3.81
N LYS A 63 5.45 -13.26 4.96
CA LYS A 63 4.60 -13.36 6.15
C LYS A 63 4.39 -11.99 6.79
N ALA A 64 3.19 -11.72 7.25
CA ALA A 64 2.90 -10.51 8.02
C ALA A 64 3.77 -10.43 9.29
N ILE A 65 4.41 -9.28 9.49
CA ILE A 65 5.19 -8.96 10.70
C ILE A 65 4.66 -7.70 11.40
N SER A 66 3.66 -7.03 10.81
CA SER A 66 2.87 -6.00 11.46
C SER A 66 1.38 -6.30 11.34
N ASP A 67 0.60 -5.63 12.18
CA ASP A 67 -0.83 -5.49 11.95
C ASP A 67 -1.10 -4.71 10.66
N LYS A 68 -2.26 -4.98 10.06
CA LYS A 68 -2.83 -4.14 9.00
C LYS A 68 -3.23 -2.81 9.61
N VAL A 69 -2.79 -1.70 8.99
CA VAL A 69 -3.17 -0.35 9.39
C VAL A 69 -4.02 0.31 8.31
N THR A 70 -5.02 1.08 8.75
CA THR A 70 -5.80 1.96 7.88
C THR A 70 -5.06 3.27 7.71
N VAL A 71 -4.82 3.67 6.46
CA VAL A 71 -4.30 5.00 6.14
C VAL A 71 -5.45 6.01 6.26
N ASP A 72 -5.14 7.21 6.73
CA ASP A 72 -6.12 8.27 6.94
C ASP A 72 -6.97 8.55 5.68
N LYS A 73 -8.28 8.72 5.86
CA LYS A 73 -9.24 8.90 4.76
C LYS A 73 -9.01 10.15 3.91
N SER A 74 -8.24 11.13 4.40
CA SER A 74 -7.87 12.30 3.58
C SER A 74 -6.84 11.96 2.50
N VAL A 75 -6.19 10.80 2.58
CA VAL A 75 -5.24 10.31 1.60
C VAL A 75 -5.98 9.56 0.49
N VAL A 76 -5.80 10.03 -0.74
CA VAL A 76 -6.48 9.45 -1.91
C VAL A 76 -5.55 8.44 -2.58
N GLY A 77 -6.02 7.19 -2.66
CA GLY A 77 -5.37 6.12 -3.39
C GLY A 77 -5.26 6.36 -4.89
N ASN A 78 -4.28 5.72 -5.54
CA ASN A 78 -4.16 5.71 -7.00
C ASN A 78 -3.67 4.33 -7.46
N ARG A 79 -4.22 3.84 -8.57
CA ARG A 79 -3.80 2.58 -9.22
C ARG A 79 -2.33 2.58 -9.69
N TYR A 80 -1.77 3.76 -9.93
CA TYR A 80 -0.41 3.96 -10.44
C TYR A 80 0.52 4.59 -9.40
N GLN A 81 0.37 4.20 -8.13
CA GLN A 81 1.28 4.68 -7.07
C GLN A 81 2.71 4.18 -7.29
N ALA A 82 3.65 5.11 -7.18
CA ALA A 82 5.08 4.82 -7.14
C ALA A 82 5.59 5.01 -5.71
N LEU A 83 5.81 3.90 -5.01
CA LEU A 83 6.45 3.91 -3.70
C LEU A 83 7.96 4.12 -3.87
N LYS A 84 8.52 5.00 -3.04
CA LYS A 84 9.96 5.29 -3.00
C LYS A 84 10.51 4.94 -1.63
N THR A 85 11.41 3.97 -1.58
CA THR A 85 12.26 3.71 -0.42
C THR A 85 13.38 4.74 -0.34
N TYR A 86 13.63 5.25 0.86
CA TYR A 86 14.67 6.22 1.19
C TYR A 86 15.84 5.55 1.93
N PRO A 87 17.05 6.15 1.93
CA PRO A 87 18.21 5.61 2.64
C PRO A 87 18.03 5.44 4.15
N ASP A 88 17.08 6.18 4.75
CA ASP A 88 16.70 6.05 6.16
C ASP A 88 15.74 4.87 6.43
N GLY A 89 15.46 4.05 5.42
CA GLY A 89 14.59 2.89 5.51
C GLY A 89 13.09 3.21 5.45
N SER A 90 12.70 4.48 5.42
CA SER A 90 11.30 4.87 5.23
C SER A 90 10.85 4.72 3.77
N VAL A 91 9.54 4.66 3.56
CA VAL A 91 8.93 4.63 2.23
C VAL A 91 7.97 5.80 2.09
N ALA A 92 7.95 6.49 0.96
CA ALA A 92 6.94 7.49 0.68
C ALA A 92 6.33 7.37 -0.71
N TYR A 93 5.15 7.95 -0.88
CA TYR A 93 4.58 8.23 -2.20
C TYR A 93 3.87 9.59 -2.21
N LEU A 94 3.57 10.07 -3.40
CA LEU A 94 2.79 11.29 -3.61
C LEU A 94 1.31 10.94 -3.76
N SER A 95 0.48 11.46 -2.86
CA SER A 95 -0.99 11.48 -2.97
C SER A 95 -1.45 12.80 -3.55
N LYS A 96 -2.67 12.81 -4.10
CA LYS A 96 -3.39 14.05 -4.42
C LYS A 96 -3.49 14.93 -3.18
N GLY A 97 -3.22 16.23 -3.34
CA GLY A 97 -3.33 17.20 -2.27
C GLY A 97 -4.74 17.78 -2.11
N LYS A 98 -4.87 18.76 -1.23
CA LYS A 98 -6.16 19.38 -0.87
C LYS A 98 -6.71 20.31 -1.96
N THR A 99 -5.89 20.69 -2.93
CA THR A 99 -6.26 21.54 -4.07
C THR A 99 -5.89 20.85 -5.37
N GLY A 100 -6.47 21.29 -6.49
CA GLY A 100 -6.19 20.70 -7.82
C GLY A 100 -4.74 20.83 -8.30
N SER A 101 -3.90 21.60 -7.60
CA SER A 101 -2.49 21.84 -7.95
C SER A 101 -1.53 21.49 -6.81
N SER A 102 -1.98 20.74 -5.79
CA SER A 102 -1.14 20.33 -4.68
C SER A 102 -1.02 18.82 -4.58
N LEU A 103 0.07 18.38 -3.95
CA LEU A 103 0.36 16.99 -3.63
C LEU A 103 0.62 16.87 -2.13
N GLN A 104 0.38 15.69 -1.59
CA GLN A 104 0.74 15.31 -0.22
C GLN A 104 1.79 14.21 -0.26
N VAL A 105 2.76 14.28 0.65
CA VAL A 105 3.72 13.19 0.87
C VAL A 105 3.16 12.29 1.96
N VAL A 106 2.86 11.04 1.62
CA VAL A 106 2.50 10.01 2.58
C VAL A 106 3.77 9.22 2.86
N ARG A 107 4.19 9.16 4.12
CA ARG A 107 5.44 8.51 4.52
C ARG A 107 5.19 7.46 5.59
N PHE A 108 5.70 6.27 5.34
CA PHE A 108 5.71 5.11 6.23
C PHE A 108 7.11 4.96 6.81
N PHE A 109 7.19 4.78 8.12
CA PHE A 109 8.44 4.52 8.81
C PHE A 109 8.50 3.05 9.18
N GLY A 110 9.66 2.42 8.96
CA GLY A 110 9.90 1.07 9.46
C GLY A 110 9.85 1.08 10.99
N CYS A 111 9.28 0.02 11.56
CA CYS A 111 9.36 -0.27 12.98
C CYS A 111 10.77 -0.71 13.39
#